data_AF-A0A256YJ25-F1
#
_entry.id   AF-A0A256YJ25-F1
#
_cell.length_a   1.000
_cell.length_b   1.000
_cell.length_c   1.000
_cell.angle_alpha   90.00
_cell.angle_beta   90.00
_cell.angle_gamma   90.00
#
_symmetry.space_group_name_H-M   'P 1'
#
loop_
_entity.id
_entity.type
_entity.pdbx_description
1 polymer ?
#
loop_
_entity_poly.entity_id
_entity_poly.type
_entity_poly.pdbx_seq_one_letter_code
_entity_poly.pdbx_strand_id
1 'polypeptide(L)'
;MYTGDVDGDGNSEILALSEDEVYLLDKNGKLRWRKPMENLVDSWIKDVDNDGSVDILLLTKRKIYSLDKNGNTQWQYNFSDILLTISIDLNNHIFVGSLDKLYKFRINQDYFLNRYAERCYSQAYGRGPEV
;
A
#
# COMPACT_ATOMS: atom_id res chain seq x y z
N MET A 1 11.28 8.37 5.93
CA MET A 1 11.90 8.04 4.62
C MET A 1 12.27 6.57 4.67
N TYR A 2 11.84 5.80 3.68
CA TYR A 2 12.11 4.37 3.57
C TYR A 2 12.81 4.08 2.24
N THR A 3 13.57 2.98 2.18
CA THR A 3 14.23 2.51 0.97
C THR A 3 13.89 1.05 0.73
N GLY A 4 13.58 0.68 -0.51
CA GLY A 4 13.29 -0.70 -0.89
C GLY A 4 13.19 -0.86 -2.39
N ASP A 5 13.40 -2.08 -2.89
CA ASP A 5 13.16 -2.43 -4.30
C ASP A 5 11.65 -2.57 -4.52
N VAL A 6 11.00 -1.46 -4.87
CA VAL A 6 9.55 -1.35 -4.97
C VAL A 6 9.06 -1.92 -6.29
N ASP A 7 9.86 -1.85 -7.35
CA ASP A 7 9.45 -2.34 -8.67
C ASP A 7 10.02 -3.69 -9.09
N GLY A 8 10.93 -4.26 -8.31
CA GLY A 8 11.53 -5.58 -8.49
C GLY A 8 12.70 -5.59 -9.47
N ASP A 9 13.31 -4.45 -9.77
CA ASP A 9 14.40 -4.34 -10.74
C ASP A 9 15.80 -4.58 -10.16
N GLY A 10 15.89 -4.84 -8.85
CA GLY A 10 17.13 -5.06 -8.11
C GLY A 10 17.81 -3.77 -7.62
N ASN A 11 17.23 -2.59 -7.87
CA ASN A 11 17.65 -1.32 -7.28
C ASN A 11 16.63 -0.84 -6.25
N SER A 12 17.10 -0.17 -5.20
CA SER A 12 16.18 0.41 -4.22
C SER A 12 15.68 1.78 -4.65
N GLU A 13 14.35 1.95 -4.65
CA GLU A 13 13.67 3.24 -4.64
C GLU A 13 13.68 3.88 -3.24
N ILE A 14 13.36 5.17 -3.22
CA ILE A 14 13.20 5.96 -1.99
C ILE A 14 11.74 6.36 -1.87
N LEU A 15 11.08 5.93 -0.79
CA LEU A 15 9.77 6.44 -0.38
C LEU A 15 9.98 7.59 0.61
N ALA A 16 9.70 8.80 0.16
CA ALA A 16 9.73 10.00 0.98
C ALA A 16 8.30 10.42 1.34
N LEU A 17 8.14 10.92 2.57
CA LEU A 17 6.85 11.32 3.12
C LEU A 17 6.96 12.78 3.57
N SER A 18 5.96 13.58 3.25
CA SER A 18 5.70 14.87 3.89
C SER A 18 4.37 14.79 4.67
N GLU A 19 3.94 15.90 5.25
CA GLU A 19 2.67 15.96 5.98
C GLU A 19 1.45 15.63 5.08
N ASP A 20 1.51 16.04 3.81
CA ASP A 20 0.38 16.00 2.88
C ASP A 20 0.68 15.27 1.57
N GLU A 21 1.91 14.78 1.35
CA GLU A 21 2.30 14.08 0.13
C GLU A 21 3.20 12.87 0.39
N VAL A 22 3.06 11.87 -0.46
CA VAL A 22 3.96 10.72 -0.55
C VAL A 22 4.65 10.76 -1.91
N TYR A 23 5.96 10.54 -1.92
CA TYR A 23 6.78 10.54 -3.12
C TYR A 23 7.51 9.21 -3.24
N LEU A 24 7.53 8.67 -4.46
CA LEU A 24 8.48 7.62 -4.83
C LEU A 24 9.53 8.21 -5.76
N LEU A 25 10.79 8.10 -5.34
CA LEU A 25 11.95 8.51 -6.11
C LEU A 25 12.72 7.26 -6.56
N ASP A 26 13.35 7.34 -7.72
CA ASP A 26 14.29 6.30 -8.16
C ASP A 26 15.57 6.31 -7.31
N LYS A 27 16.47 5.35 -7.56
CA LYS A 27 17.76 5.21 -6.87
C LYS A 27 18.67 6.44 -6.96
N ASN A 28 18.44 7.34 -7.92
CA ASN A 28 19.20 8.57 -8.10
C ASN A 28 18.46 9.80 -7.51
N GLY A 29 17.33 9.60 -6.85
CA GLY A 29 16.51 10.67 -6.27
C GLY A 29 15.58 11.37 -7.27
N LYS A 30 15.41 10.84 -8.50
CA LYS A 30 14.49 11.42 -9.48
C LYS A 30 13.06 11.00 -9.16
N LEU A 31 12.13 11.95 -9.19
CA LEU A 31 10.71 11.69 -8.97
C LEU A 31 10.14 10.72 -10.01
N ARG A 32 9.58 9.59 -9.54
CA ARG A 32 8.76 8.68 -10.33
C ARG A 32 7.30 9.08 -10.28
N TRP A 33 6.76 9.22 -9.07
CA TRP A 33 5.40 9.70 -8.84
C TRP A 33 5.27 10.38 -7.48
N ARG A 34 4.21 11.17 -7.34
CA ARG A 34 3.74 11.73 -6.05
C ARG A 34 2.24 11.52 -5.90
N LYS A 35 1.79 11.37 -4.66
CA LYS A 35 0.37 11.20 -4.32
C LYS A 35 0.03 12.08 -3.13
N PRO A 36 -0.99 12.96 -3.24
CA PRO A 36 -1.53 13.67 -2.09
C PRO A 36 -2.08 12.68 -1.06
N MET A 37 -1.72 12.87 0.20
CA MET A 37 -2.15 12.04 1.32
C MET A 37 -2.22 12.86 2.60
N GLU A 38 -3.44 13.18 3.01
CA GLU A 38 -3.66 13.97 4.22
C GLU A 38 -3.54 13.14 5.50
N ASN A 39 -3.05 13.79 6.56
CA ASN A 39 -2.98 13.23 7.91
C ASN A 39 -2.18 11.91 7.97
N LEU A 40 -1.07 11.86 7.24
CA LEU A 40 -0.17 10.72 7.27
C LEU A 40 0.42 10.54 8.68
N VAL A 41 0.46 9.29 9.13
CA VAL A 41 0.98 8.89 10.44
C VAL A 41 2.26 8.07 10.26
N ASP A 42 2.22 7.07 9.38
CA ASP A 42 3.37 6.19 9.14
C ASP A 42 3.25 5.46 7.79
N SER A 43 4.30 4.75 7.37
CA SER A 43 4.31 3.95 6.14
C SER A 43 5.20 2.71 6.24
N TRP A 44 4.87 1.67 5.47
CA TRP A 44 5.67 0.46 5.29
C TRP A 44 5.86 0.12 3.82
N ILE A 45 6.96 -0.57 3.52
CA ILE A 45 7.25 -1.17 2.21
C ILE A 45 7.47 -2.66 2.45
N LYS A 46 6.54 -3.50 1.99
CA LYS A 46 6.60 -4.96 2.17
C LYS A 46 5.63 -5.63 1.21
N ASP A 47 5.97 -6.81 0.70
CA ASP A 47 4.99 -7.70 0.08
C ASP A 47 4.06 -8.25 1.17
N VAL A 48 2.85 -7.69 1.28
CA VAL A 48 1.95 -8.01 2.39
C VAL A 48 0.94 -9.10 2.03
N ASP A 49 0.60 -9.27 0.75
CA ASP A 49 -0.28 -10.33 0.26
C ASP A 49 0.47 -11.59 -0.22
N ASN A 50 1.81 -11.54 -0.27
CA ASN A 50 2.71 -12.59 -0.75
C ASN A 50 2.53 -12.91 -2.23
N ASP A 51 2.21 -11.90 -3.05
CA ASP A 51 2.08 -12.05 -4.51
C ASP A 51 3.44 -11.94 -5.25
N GLY A 52 4.53 -11.66 -4.52
CA GLY A 52 5.88 -11.47 -5.06
C GLY A 52 6.19 -10.03 -5.47
N SER A 53 5.21 -9.12 -5.37
CA SER A 53 5.37 -7.69 -5.59
C SER A 53 5.35 -6.95 -4.26
N VAL A 54 6.16 -5.88 -4.16
CA VAL A 54 6.19 -5.06 -2.95
C VAL A 54 4.99 -4.12 -2.91
N ASP A 55 4.28 -4.09 -1.78
CA ASP A 55 3.26 -3.09 -1.49
C ASP A 55 3.82 -1.88 -0.73
N ILE A 56 3.21 -0.72 -0.97
CA ILE A 56 3.39 0.45 -0.12
C ILE A 56 2.16 0.59 0.78
N LEU A 57 2.34 0.39 2.07
CA LEU A 57 1.31 0.64 3.07
C LEU A 57 1.45 2.04 3.64
N LEU A 58 0.34 2.77 3.69
CA LEU A 58 0.26 4.10 4.28
C LEU A 58 -0.80 4.10 5.38
N LEU A 59 -0.42 4.52 6.58
CA LEU A 59 -1.34 4.79 7.66
C LEU A 59 -1.61 6.28 7.73
N THR A 60 -2.87 6.66 7.71
CA THR A 60 -3.33 8.00 8.10
C THR A 60 -4.08 7.94 9.41
N LYS A 61 -4.43 9.09 9.98
CA LYS A 61 -5.22 9.16 11.23
C LYS A 61 -6.53 8.37 11.21
N ARG A 62 -7.09 8.02 10.05
CA ARG A 62 -8.39 7.30 9.96
C ARG A 62 -8.41 6.14 8.97
N LYS A 63 -7.35 5.93 8.20
CA LYS A 63 -7.35 4.91 7.15
C LYS A 63 -6.02 4.20 7.03
N ILE A 64 -6.09 2.99 6.51
CA ILE A 64 -4.92 2.31 5.94
C ILE A 64 -5.15 2.23 4.43
N TYR A 65 -4.10 2.50 3.68
CA TYR A 65 -4.04 2.31 2.23
C TYR A 65 -2.95 1.30 1.90
N SER A 66 -3.21 0.44 0.92
CA SER A 66 -2.17 -0.25 0.15
C SER A 66 -2.11 0.36 -1.23
N LEU A 67 -0.92 0.72 -1.67
CA LEU A 67 -0.63 1.21 -3.01
C LEU A 67 0.26 0.20 -3.76
N ASP A 68 0.05 0.10 -5.06
CA ASP A 68 0.98 -0.58 -5.96
C ASP A 68 2.26 0.26 -6.19
N LYS A 69 3.24 -0.31 -6.89
CA LYS A 69 4.50 0.37 -7.26
C LYS A 69 4.33 1.66 -8.08
N ASN A 70 3.16 1.85 -8.68
CA ASN A 70 2.82 3.03 -9.48
C ASN A 70 2.03 4.09 -8.67
N GLY A 71 1.79 3.84 -7.37
CA GLY A 71 1.04 4.74 -6.50
C GLY A 71 -0.49 4.61 -6.60
N ASN A 72 -1.00 3.61 -7.32
CA ASN A 72 -2.44 3.35 -7.42
C ASN A 72 -2.93 2.65 -6.16
N THR A 73 -4.08 3.08 -5.64
CA THR A 73 -4.67 2.45 -4.46
C THR A 73 -5.17 1.06 -4.82
N GLN A 74 -4.57 0.03 -4.23
CA GLN A 74 -5.05 -1.34 -4.34
C GLN A 74 -6.29 -1.48 -3.46
N TRP A 75 -6.14 -1.30 -2.15
CA TRP A 75 -7.25 -1.32 -1.19
C TRP A 75 -7.08 -0.25 -0.13
N GLN A 76 -8.17 0.02 0.58
CA GLN A 76 -8.16 0.88 1.76
C GLN A 76 -9.18 0.38 2.79
N TYR A 77 -8.93 0.69 4.05
CA TYR A 77 -9.87 0.41 5.15
C TYR A 77 -10.05 1.64 6.03
N ASN A 78 -11.29 1.93 6.43
CA ASN A 78 -11.64 3.10 7.24
C ASN A 78 -11.87 2.70 8.69
N PHE A 79 -11.35 3.50 9.61
CA PHE A 79 -11.55 3.35 11.05
C PHE A 79 -12.36 4.51 11.62
N SER A 80 -13.19 4.19 12.61
CA SER A 80 -13.92 5.19 13.38
C SER A 80 -13.01 5.91 14.39
N ASP A 81 -11.99 5.21 14.90
CA ASP A 81 -11.02 5.74 15.87
C ASP A 81 -9.88 6.50 15.17
N ILE A 82 -9.16 7.33 15.94
CA ILE A 82 -7.93 7.98 15.49
C ILE A 82 -6.78 7.00 15.64
N LEU A 83 -6.10 6.71 14.54
CA LEU A 83 -4.96 5.79 14.48
C LEU A 83 -3.67 6.54 14.78
N LEU A 84 -2.79 5.89 15.54
CA LEU A 84 -1.54 6.45 16.03
C LEU A 84 -0.32 5.67 15.56
N THR A 85 -0.49 4.39 15.24
CA THR A 85 0.62 3.53 14.82
C THR A 85 0.12 2.32 14.05
N ILE A 86 1.00 1.74 13.24
CA ILE A 86 0.82 0.47 12.57
C ILE A 86 2.11 -0.34 12.76
N SER A 87 2.02 -1.67 12.73
CA SER A 87 3.16 -2.57 12.76
C SER A 87 2.80 -3.85 12.02
N ILE A 88 3.79 -4.54 11.46
CA ILE A 88 3.58 -5.74 10.66
C ILE A 88 4.53 -6.83 11.15
N ASP A 89 3.98 -8.01 11.46
CA ASP A 89 4.79 -9.15 11.89
C ASP A 89 5.36 -9.96 10.70
N LEU A 90 6.14 -11.00 11.00
CA LEU A 90 6.73 -11.89 9.99
C LEU A 90 5.67 -12.74 9.24
N ASN A 91 4.45 -12.84 9.77
CA ASN A 91 3.33 -13.57 9.17
C ASN A 91 2.35 -12.63 8.44
N ASN A 92 2.74 -11.38 8.18
CA ASN A 92 1.92 -10.33 7.54
C ASN A 92 0.62 -10.01 8.28
N HIS A 93 0.55 -10.23 9.60
CA HIS A 93 -0.49 -9.60 10.40
C HIS A 93 -0.19 -8.12 10.56
N ILE A 94 -1.19 -7.30 10.28
CA ILE A 94 -1.11 -5.85 10.48
C ILE A 94 -1.74 -5.52 11.82
N PHE A 95 -0.97 -4.89 12.70
CA PHE A 95 -1.42 -4.36 13.98
C PHE A 95 -1.56 -2.86 13.87
N VAL A 96 -2.65 -2.30 14.41
CA VAL A 96 -2.96 -0.87 14.31
C VAL A 96 -3.41 -0.38 15.66
N GLY A 97 -2.70 0.60 16.21
CA GLY A 97 -3.01 1.19 17.51
C GLY A 97 -3.79 2.49 17.37
N SER A 98 -4.85 2.64 18.15
CA SER A 98 -5.46 3.91 18.50
C SER A 98 -5.10 4.26 19.96
N LEU A 99 -5.67 5.36 20.47
CA LEU A 99 -5.52 5.70 21.90
C LEU A 99 -6.12 4.63 22.81
N ASP A 100 -7.25 4.03 22.41
CA ASP A 100 -8.07 3.16 23.27
C ASP A 100 -8.11 1.69 22.81
N LYS A 101 -7.74 1.40 21.56
CA LYS A 101 -7.89 0.07 20.96
C LYS A 101 -6.63 -0.36 20.21
N LEU A 102 -6.39 -1.67 20.22
CA LEU A 102 -5.46 -2.34 19.32
C LEU A 102 -6.26 -3.22 18.35
N TYR A 103 -6.09 -2.97 17.07
CA TYR A 103 -6.68 -3.78 16.00
C TYR A 103 -5.63 -4.74 15.44
N LYS A 104 -6.06 -5.96 15.11
CA LYS A 104 -5.26 -6.93 14.35
C LYS A 104 -6.00 -7.30 13.08
N PHE A 105 -5.35 -7.15 11.94
CA PHE A 105 -5.83 -7.55 10.64
C PHE A 105 -5.01 -8.73 10.12
N ARG A 106 -5.72 -9.63 9.45
CA ARG A 106 -5.10 -10.65 8.61
C ARG A 106 -5.46 -10.35 7.17
N ILE A 107 -4.46 -10.31 6.32
CA ILE A 107 -4.65 -10.18 4.88
C ILE A 107 -5.29 -11.48 4.37
N ASN A 108 -6.46 -11.36 3.75
CA ASN A 108 -7.17 -12.52 3.22
C ASN A 108 -6.68 -12.79 1.80
N GLN A 109 -5.85 -13.82 1.60
CA GLN A 109 -5.28 -14.15 0.29
C GLN A 109 -6.34 -14.40 -0.79
N ASP A 110 -7.49 -15.00 -0.44
CA ASP A 110 -8.57 -15.24 -1.40
C ASP A 110 -9.14 -13.94 -1.97
N TYR A 111 -9.16 -12.87 -1.18
CA TYR A 111 -9.59 -11.56 -1.65
C TYR A 111 -8.66 -11.02 -2.75
N PHE A 112 -7.35 -11.18 -2.57
CA PHE A 112 -6.34 -10.70 -3.53
C PHE A 112 -6.31 -11.56 -4.79
N LEU A 113 -6.41 -12.88 -4.66
CA LEU A 113 -6.52 -13.80 -5.81
C LEU A 113 -7.74 -13.47 -6.68
N ASN A 114 -8.89 -13.25 -6.06
CA ASN A 114 -10.10 -12.87 -6.79
C ASN A 114 -9.93 -11.52 -7.51
N ARG A 115 -9.39 -10.52 -6.83
CA ARG A 115 -9.12 -9.21 -7.44
C ARG A 115 -8.10 -9.30 -8.57
N TYR A 116 -7.05 -10.12 -8.42
CA TYR A 116 -6.07 -10.35 -9.47
C TYR A 116 -6.73 -10.99 -10.69
N ALA A 117 -7.56 -12.02 -10.48
CA ALA A 117 -8.35 -12.64 -11.54
C ALA A 117 -9.26 -11.63 -12.25
N GLU A 118 -9.95 -10.76 -11.51
CA GLU A 118 -10.77 -9.68 -12.08
C GLU A 118 -9.93 -8.69 -12.91
N ARG A 119 -8.74 -8.30 -12.43
CA ARG A 119 -7.81 -7.43 -13.18
C ARG A 119 -7.35 -8.10 -14.47
N CYS A 120 -6.93 -9.36 -14.42
CA CYS A 120 -6.51 -10.11 -15.61
C CYS A 120 -7.66 -10.29 -16.60
N TYR A 121 -8.87 -10.58 -16.11
CA TYR A 121 -10.07 -10.67 -16.93
C TYR A 121 -10.37 -9.32 -17.60
N SER A 122 -10.38 -8.23 -16.84
CA SER A 122 -10.60 -6.88 -17.38
C SER A 122 -9.53 -6.47 -18.39
N GLN A 123 -8.26 -6.86 -18.21
CA GLN A 123 -7.21 -6.57 -19.19
C GLN A 123 -7.35 -7.42 -20.47
N ALA A 124 -7.72 -8.70 -20.33
CA ALA A 124 -7.93 -9.60 -21.46
C ALA A 124 -9.18 -9.24 -22.28
N TYR A 125 -10.23 -8.74 -21.63
CA TYR A 125 -11.54 -8.50 -22.23
C TYR A 125 -11.97 -7.02 -22.26
N GLY A 126 -11.14 -6.11 -21.75
CA GLY A 126 -11.33 -4.65 -21.78
C GLY A 126 -11.16 -3.99 -23.15
N ARG A 127 -11.09 -4.80 -24.22
CA ARG A 127 -11.39 -4.39 -25.60
C ARG A 127 -12.56 -5.21 -26.17
N GLY A 128 -13.75 -5.00 -25.60
CA GLY A 128 -15.06 -5.03 -26.29
C GLY A 128 -16.04 -6.16 -25.92
N PRO A 129 -17.31 -6.09 -26.39
CA PRO A 129 -18.14 -4.92 -26.70
C PRO A 129 -19.07 -4.56 -25.52
N GLU A 130 -19.57 -3.31 -25.52
CA GLU A 130 -20.66 -2.87 -24.65
C GLU A 130 -21.90 -3.77 -24.82
N VAL A 131 -22.53 -4.13 -23.69
CA VAL A 131 -23.93 -4.50 -23.56
C VAL A 131 -24.47 -3.99 -22.23
#